data_AF-A0A947AJ50-F1
#
_entry.id   AF-A0A947AJ50-F1
#
_cell.length_a   1.000
_cell.length_b   1.000
_cell.length_c   1.000
_cell.angle_alpha   90.00
_cell.angle_beta   90.00
_cell.angle_gamma   90.00
#
_symmetry.space_group_name_H-M   'P 1'
#
loop_
_entity.id
_entity.type
_entity.pdbx_description
1 polymer ?
#
loop_
_entity_poly.entity_id
_entity_poly.type
_entity_poly.pdbx_seq_one_letter_code
_entity_poly.pdbx_strand_id
1 'polypeptide(L)' 'GAWCCGNSAWLHCDRYSKQMQVERLMEARGTKSDLIVTACPKCQVHLTCAMNDVNLMHDLSMEIRDFTSVIVESIEGND' A
#
# COMPACT_ATOMS: atom_id res chain seq x y z
N GLY A 1 -11.18 3.35 8.00
CA GLY A 1 -11.60 1.99 7.61
C GLY A 1 -10.98 1.68 6.27
N ALA A 2 -10.55 0.43 6.03
CA ALA A 2 -9.74 0.11 4.86
C ALA A 2 -10.50 0.09 3.52
N TRP A 3 -10.46 1.21 2.82
CA TRP A 3 -10.93 1.41 1.44
C TRP A 3 -9.91 1.00 0.34
N CYS A 4 -10.44 0.80 -0.87
CA CYS A 4 -9.71 0.36 -2.07
C CYS A 4 -8.58 1.32 -2.49
N CYS A 5 -7.55 0.81 -3.19
CA CYS A 5 -6.48 1.63 -3.78
C CYS A 5 -6.90 2.47 -5.01
N GLY A 6 -8.19 2.50 -5.36
CA GLY A 6 -8.74 3.30 -6.45
C GLY A 6 -8.68 2.65 -7.84
N ASN A 7 -8.01 1.51 -8.01
CA ASN A 7 -7.83 0.88 -9.31
C ASN A 7 -8.39 -0.55 -9.39
N SER A 8 -9.10 -0.84 -10.48
CA SER A 8 -9.50 -2.18 -10.89
C SER A 8 -8.98 -2.48 -12.30
N ALA A 9 -8.73 -3.76 -12.61
CA ALA A 9 -8.34 -4.20 -13.95
C ALA A 9 -7.16 -3.46 -14.64
N TRP A 10 -6.30 -2.74 -13.90
CA TRP A 10 -5.24 -1.87 -14.46
C TRP A 10 -5.75 -0.65 -15.25
N LEU A 11 -7.01 -0.29 -15.05
CA LEU A 11 -7.62 0.90 -15.64
C LEU A 11 -7.60 2.07 -14.64
N HIS A 12 -7.67 3.30 -15.14
CA HIS A 12 -7.79 4.53 -14.35
C HIS A 12 -6.61 4.81 -13.39
N CYS A 13 -5.36 4.57 -13.79
CA CYS A 13 -4.19 5.04 -13.04
C CYS A 13 -3.95 6.52 -13.34
N ASP A 14 -4.81 7.37 -12.76
CA ASP A 14 -4.81 8.82 -12.94
C ASP A 14 -4.69 9.56 -11.60
N ARG A 15 -4.75 10.89 -11.65
CA ARG A 15 -4.57 11.75 -10.47
C ARG A 15 -5.60 11.50 -9.35
N TYR A 16 -6.82 11.08 -9.68
CA TYR A 16 -7.86 10.85 -8.69
C TYR A 16 -7.59 9.55 -7.94
N SER A 17 -7.27 8.48 -8.66
CA SER A 17 -6.85 7.22 -8.04
C SER A 17 -5.57 7.40 -7.22
N LYS A 18 -4.63 8.23 -7.70
CA LYS A 18 -3.41 8.58 -6.97
C LYS A 18 -3.72 9.28 -5.64
N GLN A 19 -4.64 10.25 -5.64
CA GLN A 19 -5.08 10.93 -4.43
C GLN A 19 -5.66 9.93 -3.41
N MET A 20 -6.49 8.98 -3.85
CA MET A 20 -7.01 7.92 -2.98
C MET A 20 -5.90 7.05 -2.39
N GLN A 21 -4.88 6.72 -3.17
CA GLN A 21 -3.73 5.94 -2.69
C GLN A 21 -2.96 6.72 -1.61
N VAL A 22 -2.75 8.03 -1.81
CA VAL A 22 -2.11 8.91 -0.82
C VAL A 22 -2.92 8.97 0.48
N GLU A 23 -4.23 9.18 0.39
CA GLU A 23 -5.12 9.18 1.56
C GLU A 23 -5.09 7.85 2.31
N ARG A 24 -5.04 6.73 1.58
CA ARG A 24 -4.90 5.40 2.17
C ARG A 24 -3.57 5.22 2.91
N LEU A 25 -2.47 5.73 2.37
CA LEU A 25 -1.16 5.69 3.01
C LEU A 25 -1.10 6.58 4.25
N MET A 26 -1.70 7.77 4.19
CA MET A 26 -1.82 8.66 5.36
C MET A 26 -2.66 8.03 6.48
N GLU A 27 -3.76 7.36 6.12
CA GLU A 27 -4.56 6.60 7.08
C GLU A 27 -3.73 5.48 7.73
N ALA A 28 -2.99 4.70 6.94
CA ALA A 28 -2.14 3.63 7.43
C ALA A 28 -1.03 4.15 8.36
N ARG A 29 -0.36 5.25 8.02
CA ARG A 29 0.59 5.90 8.94
C ARG A 29 -0.08 6.39 10.22
N GLY A 30 -1.32 6.86 10.12
CA GLY A 30 -2.12 7.30 11.26
C GLY A 30 -2.38 6.22 12.32
N THR A 31 -2.31 4.93 11.96
CA THR A 31 -2.43 3.82 12.92
C THR A 31 -1.16 3.58 13.74
N LYS A 32 -0.07 4.29 13.44
CA LYS A 32 1.28 4.05 13.99
C LYS A 32 1.82 2.65 13.70
N SER A 33 1.38 2.06 12.59
CA SER A 33 1.89 0.78 12.10
C SER A 33 2.96 1.03 11.05
N ASP A 34 3.98 0.18 11.02
CA ASP A 34 5.10 0.31 10.08
C ASP A 34 4.92 -0.54 8.81
N LEU A 35 3.95 -1.47 8.84
CA LEU A 35 3.72 -2.47 7.81
C LEU A 35 2.26 -2.46 7.32
N ILE A 36 2.10 -2.43 5.99
CA ILE A 36 0.85 -2.73 5.30
C ILE A 36 0.92 -4.16 4.74
N VAL A 37 -0.01 -5.02 5.13
CA VAL A 37 -0.18 -6.36 4.54
C VAL A 37 -1.37 -6.34 3.58
N THR A 38 -1.19 -6.88 2.38
CA THR A 38 -2.24 -6.96 1.36
C THR A 38 -2.20 -8.30 0.62
N ALA A 39 -3.37 -8.86 0.31
CA ALA A 39 -3.51 -10.05 -0.54
C ALA A 39 -3.71 -9.70 -2.03
N CYS A 40 -3.70 -8.40 -2.38
CA CYS A 40 -3.87 -7.94 -3.75
C CYS A 40 -2.54 -7.39 -4.29
N PRO A 41 -1.94 -8.04 -5.31
CA PRO A 41 -0.72 -7.56 -5.96
C PRO A 41 -0.88 -6.15 -6.56
N LYS A 42 -2.10 -5.79 -6.98
CA LYS A 42 -2.37 -4.44 -7.53
C LYS A 42 -2.33 -3.36 -6.46
N CYS A 43 -2.88 -3.64 -5.27
CA CYS A 43 -2.76 -2.71 -4.15
C CYS A 43 -1.30 -2.52 -3.78
N GLN A 44 -0.50 -3.58 -3.76
CA GLN A 44 0.93 -3.51 -3.52
C GLN A 44 1.60 -2.56 -4.53
N VAL A 45 1.43 -2.80 -5.83
CA VAL A 45 2.02 -1.97 -6.89
C VAL A 45 1.57 -0.52 -6.83
N HIS A 46 0.27 -0.24 -6.67
CA HIS A 46 -0.24 1.13 -6.69
C HIS A 46 0.15 1.92 -5.45
N LEU A 47 0.14 1.30 -4.27
CA LEU A 47 0.58 1.97 -3.04
C LEU A 47 2.09 2.25 -3.10
N THR A 48 2.91 1.30 -3.58
CA THR A 48 4.33 1.56 -3.84
C THR A 48 4.55 2.66 -4.89
N CYS A 49 3.76 2.69 -5.96
CA CYS A 49 3.80 3.77 -6.94
C CYS A 49 3.48 5.13 -6.30
N ALA A 50 2.49 5.18 -5.41
CA ALA A 50 2.15 6.39 -4.64
C ALA A 50 3.29 6.85 -3.74
N MET A 51 3.96 5.93 -3.03
CA MET A 51 5.13 6.25 -2.20
C MET A 51 6.29 6.84 -3.01
N ASN A 52 6.47 6.41 -4.25
CA ASN A 52 7.58 6.83 -5.12
C ASN A 52 7.29 8.11 -5.93
N ASP A 53 6.16 8.78 -5.72
CA ASP A 53 5.84 10.01 -6.44
C ASP A 53 6.62 11.20 -5.87
N VAL A 54 7.63 11.64 -6.62
CA VAL A 54 8.51 12.76 -6.26
C VAL A 54 7.79 14.11 -6.17
N ASN A 55 6.56 14.22 -6.69
CA ASN A 55 5.78 15.45 -6.62
C ASN A 55 5.02 15.59 -5.29
N LEU A 56 5.00 14.54 -4.45
CA LEU A 56 4.35 14.60 -3.15
C LEU A 56 5.27 15.29 -2.13
N MET A 57 4.73 16.26 -1.40
CA MET A 57 5.46 17.01 -0.37
C MET A 57 5.66 16.24 0.95
N HIS A 58 5.09 15.05 1.07
CA HIS A 58 5.14 14.24 2.28
C HIS A 58 5.83 12.91 1.99
N ASP A 59 6.73 12.51 2.88
CA ASP A 59 7.23 11.13 2.88
C ASP A 59 6.10 10.19 3.31
N LEU A 60 5.73 9.28 2.41
CA LEU A 60 4.69 8.27 2.63
C LEU A 60 5.27 6.85 2.69
N SER A 61 6.60 6.70 2.77
CA SER A 61 7.26 5.40 2.80
C SER A 61 6.68 4.50 3.90
N MET A 62 6.27 3.29 3.55
CA MET A 62 5.89 2.26 4.51
C MET A 62 6.32 0.92 3.94
N GLU A 63 6.58 -0.04 4.82
CA GLU A 63 6.77 -1.40 4.36
C GLU A 63 5.44 -1.93 3.83
N ILE A 64 5.46 -2.59 2.67
CA ILE A 64 4.29 -3.26 2.12
C ILE A 64 4.65 -4.69 1.78
N ARG A 65 3.86 -5.63 2.27
CA ARG A 65 4.09 -7.06 2.07
C ARG A 65 2.85 -7.77 1.54
N ASP A 66 3.12 -8.76 0.72
CA ASP A 66 2.10 -9.70 0.29
C ASP A 66 1.69 -10.59 1.46
N PHE A 67 0.39 -10.84 1.57
CA PHE A 67 -0.19 -11.66 2.63
C PHE A 67 0.39 -13.07 2.67
N THR A 68 0.65 -13.70 1.52
CA THR A 68 1.20 -15.06 1.49
C THR A 68 2.63 -15.10 2.02
N SER A 69 3.45 -14.08 1.75
CA SER A 69 4.80 -13.99 2.30
C SER A 69 4.79 -13.92 3.84
N VAL A 70 3.86 -13.16 4.40
CA VAL A 70 3.69 -13.07 5.87
C VAL A 70 3.28 -14.43 6.45
N ILE A 71 2.38 -15.15 5.79
CA ILE A 71 1.97 -16.49 6.22
C ILE A 71 3.14 -17.48 6.15
N VAL A 72 3.91 -17.48 5.06
CA VAL A 72 5.07 -18.36 4.89
C VAL A 72 6.08 -18.17 6.03
N GLU A 73 6.45 -16.92 6.33
CA GLU A 73 7.40 -16.63 7.41
C GLU A 73 6.88 -17.06 8.78
N SER A 74 5.57 -16.90 9.04
CA SER A 74 4.96 -17.36 10.29
C SER A 74 4.97 -18.87 10.47
N ILE A 75 5.03 -19.64 9.37
CA ILE A 75 5.13 -21.10 9.38
C ILE A 75 6.58 -21.54 9.53
N GLU A 76 7.52 -20.85 8.87
CA GLU A 76 8.94 -21.17 8.88
C GLU A 76 9.65 -20.75 10.19
N GLY A 77 9.02 -19.89 11.01
CA GLY A 77 9.50 -19.55 12.35
C GLY A 77 10.67 -18.56 12.37
N ASN A 78 10.81 -17.74 11.32
CA ASN A 78 11.81 -16.68 11.29
C ASN A 78 11.24 -15.40 11.92
N ASP A 79 11.51 -15.23 13.22
CA ASP A 79 11.63 -13.91 13.87
C ASP A 79 13.08 -13.39 13.71
#